data_AF-A0AAD9NZ94-F1
#
_entry.id   AF-A0AAD9NZ94-F1
#
_cell.length_a   1.000
_cell.length_b   1.000
_cell.length_c   1.000
_cell.angle_alpha   90.00
_cell.angle_beta   90.00
_cell.angle_gamma   90.00
#
_symmetry.space_group_name_H-M   'P 1'
#
loop_
_entity.id
_entity.type
_entity.pdbx_description
1 polymer ?
#
loop_
_entity_poly.entity_id
_entity_poly.type
_entity_poly.pdbx_seq_one_letter_code
_entity_poly.pdbx_strand_id
1 'polypeptide(L)'
;MSESDATELDSTARSNIGEGAESAGGGLGQPPPRPIRPNVACAGWCFPPSGAPSIPSRTPEPKERTGPKLRWTAREVEALAAAEDRLRAKRCRNINLQLHQEFPDRTLEAIKGKRRLPRYRAVHGRSRVR
;
A
#
# COMPACT_ATOMS: atom_id res chain seq x y z
N MET A 1 41.96 -29.60 7.55
CA MET A 1 41.47 -29.98 8.90
C MET A 1 41.86 -28.86 9.85
N SER A 2 40.94 -27.94 10.13
CA SER A 2 41.02 -27.04 11.27
C SER A 2 39.58 -26.71 11.66
N GLU A 3 39.18 -27.36 12.75
CA GLU A 3 37.96 -27.16 13.51
C GLU A 3 38.15 -25.93 14.41
N SER A 4 37.25 -24.95 14.34
CA SER A 4 37.03 -23.91 15.37
C SER A 4 35.74 -23.17 14.96
N ASP A 5 34.78 -22.80 15.77
CA ASP A 5 34.60 -22.93 17.21
C ASP A 5 33.10 -22.67 17.45
N ALA A 6 32.52 -23.39 18.41
CA ALA A 6 31.14 -23.21 18.83
C ALA A 6 30.99 -21.91 19.63
N THR A 7 29.94 -21.13 19.40
CA THR A 7 29.48 -20.17 20.41
C THR A 7 28.02 -20.45 20.75
N GLU A 8 27.90 -21.03 21.93
CA GLU A 8 26.73 -21.15 22.80
C GLU A 8 26.03 -19.81 23.04
N LEU A 9 24.70 -19.92 23.17
CA LEU A 9 23.83 -19.33 24.20
C LEU A 9 24.00 -17.85 24.56
N ASP A 10 22.97 -17.07 24.24
CA ASP A 10 22.34 -16.25 25.29
C ASP A 10 20.82 -16.17 25.07
N SER A 11 20.10 -16.89 25.93
CA SER A 11 18.65 -16.80 26.09
C SER A 11 18.35 -15.86 27.25
N THR A 12 18.35 -14.55 27.01
CA THR A 12 17.86 -13.61 28.02
C THR A 12 16.37 -13.31 27.80
N ALA A 13 15.57 -14.00 28.60
CA ALA A 13 14.20 -13.62 28.92
C ALA A 13 14.16 -12.24 29.60
N ARG A 14 13.21 -11.40 29.23
CA ARG A 14 12.59 -10.44 30.17
C ARG A 14 11.24 -9.94 29.65
N SER A 15 10.20 -10.53 30.22
CA SER A 15 8.82 -10.03 30.25
C SER A 15 8.79 -8.63 30.84
N ASN A 16 8.12 -7.70 30.17
CA ASN A 16 7.64 -6.45 30.77
C ASN A 16 6.18 -6.28 30.37
N ILE A 17 5.29 -6.81 31.22
CA ILE A 17 3.85 -6.56 31.17
C ILE A 17 3.66 -5.25 31.93
N GLY A 18 3.50 -4.16 31.20
CA GLY A 18 3.08 -2.87 31.75
C GLY A 18 1.56 -2.75 31.64
N GLU A 19 0.84 -3.12 32.69
CA GLU A 19 -0.53 -2.67 32.90
C GLU A 19 -0.51 -1.18 33.24
N GLY A 20 -1.01 -0.35 32.33
CA GLY A 20 -1.31 1.05 32.54
C GLY A 20 -2.79 1.27 32.25
N ALA A 21 -3.61 1.09 33.27
CA ALA A 21 -5.03 1.40 33.26
C ALA A 21 -5.24 2.75 33.93
N GLU A 22 -5.48 3.81 33.15
CA GLU A 22 -6.29 4.98 33.55
C GLU A 22 -6.22 6.08 32.49
N SER A 23 -7.35 6.37 31.85
CA SER A 23 -8.03 7.66 32.04
C SER A 23 -9.16 7.81 31.04
N ALA A 24 -10.34 7.98 31.61
CA ALA A 24 -11.55 8.41 30.96
C ALA A 24 -11.42 9.84 30.40
N GLY A 25 -12.23 10.11 29.39
CA GLY A 25 -12.77 11.45 29.15
C GLY A 25 -12.14 12.19 27.98
N GLY A 26 -12.97 12.52 26.99
CA GLY A 26 -12.63 13.59 26.05
C GLY A 26 -13.26 13.48 24.68
N GLY A 27 -14.56 13.76 24.61
CA GLY A 27 -15.20 14.39 23.45
C GLY A 27 -15.09 13.66 22.11
N LEU A 28 -16.14 12.92 21.77
CA LEU A 28 -16.51 12.74 20.36
C LEU A 28 -16.87 14.13 19.82
N GLY A 29 -15.85 14.85 19.34
CA GLY A 29 -16.00 16.10 18.61
C GLY A 29 -16.95 15.84 17.46
N GLN A 30 -18.17 16.34 17.62
CA GLN A 30 -19.21 16.25 16.62
C GLN A 30 -18.64 16.89 15.35
N PRO A 31 -18.52 16.15 14.23
CA PRO A 31 -17.98 16.73 13.01
C PRO A 31 -18.85 17.91 12.62
N PRO A 32 -18.25 19.04 12.19
CA PRO A 32 -19.02 20.20 11.79
C PRO A 32 -20.01 19.80 10.69
N PRO A 33 -21.24 20.36 10.69
CA PRO A 33 -22.21 20.11 9.64
C PRO A 33 -21.55 20.43 8.30
N ARG A 34 -21.55 19.45 7.39
CA ARG A 34 -21.02 19.67 6.04
C ARG A 34 -21.91 20.73 5.37
N PRO A 35 -21.34 21.74 4.71
CA PRO A 35 -22.13 22.67 3.93
C PRO A 35 -22.92 21.88 2.89
N ILE A 36 -24.24 22.09 2.87
CA ILE A 36 -25.13 21.56 1.84
C ILE A 36 -24.66 22.17 0.53
N ARG A 37 -23.95 21.38 -0.29
CA ARG A 37 -23.60 21.80 -1.63
C ARG A 37 -24.91 21.95 -2.40
N PRO A 38 -25.26 23.16 -2.92
CA PRO A 38 -26.39 23.26 -3.82
C PRO A 38 -26.14 22.29 -4.96
N ASN A 39 -27.16 21.50 -5.27
CA ASN A 39 -27.20 20.62 -6.42
C ASN A 39 -27.13 21.52 -7.66
N VAL A 40 -25.93 21.90 -8.07
CA VAL A 40 -25.68 22.52 -9.37
C VAL A 40 -25.93 21.40 -10.36
N ALA A 41 -27.18 21.34 -10.83
CA ALA A 41 -27.54 20.59 -12.01
C ALA A 41 -26.49 20.88 -13.08
N CYS A 42 -25.79 19.84 -13.52
CA CYS A 42 -25.01 19.85 -14.75
C CYS A 42 -25.98 19.99 -15.95
N ALA A 43 -26.66 21.14 -16.05
CA ALA A 43 -27.37 21.58 -17.23
C ALA A 43 -26.36 22.33 -18.10
N GLY A 44 -25.54 21.59 -18.83
CA GLY A 44 -24.46 22.16 -19.61
C GLY A 44 -23.75 21.15 -20.48
N TRP A 45 -24.49 20.21 -21.06
CA TRP A 45 -24.01 19.48 -22.22
C TRP A 45 -24.04 20.45 -23.40
N CYS A 46 -23.03 21.31 -23.48
CA CYS A 46 -22.75 22.07 -24.69
C CYS A 46 -22.42 21.06 -25.80
N PHE A 47 -23.42 20.80 -26.65
CA PHE A 47 -23.20 20.19 -27.95
C PHE A 47 -22.20 21.05 -28.72
N PRO A 48 -21.06 20.53 -29.17
CA PRO A 48 -20.18 21.29 -30.04
C PRO A 48 -20.88 21.51 -31.41
N PRO A 49 -20.76 22.70 -32.01
CA PRO A 49 -21.30 22.99 -33.33
C PRO A 49 -20.61 22.14 -34.39
N SER A 50 -21.41 21.65 -35.33
CA SER A 50 -21.06 20.79 -36.45
C SER A 50 -19.92 21.38 -37.29
N GLY A 51 -18.70 20.87 -37.11
CA GLY A 51 -17.53 21.27 -37.89
C GLY A 51 -16.21 20.62 -37.45
N ALA A 52 -16.25 19.50 -36.73
CA ALA A 52 -15.03 18.85 -36.28
C ALA A 52 -14.31 18.16 -37.46
N PRO A 53 -13.00 18.39 -37.66
CA PRO A 53 -12.23 17.65 -38.66
C PRO A 53 -12.29 16.15 -38.33
N SER A 54 -12.44 15.30 -39.35
CA SER A 54 -12.40 13.84 -39.24
C SER A 54 -11.13 13.40 -38.53
N ILE A 55 -11.21 13.21 -37.21
CA ILE A 55 -10.17 12.56 -36.43
C ILE A 55 -10.14 11.12 -36.96
N PRO A 56 -9.02 10.65 -37.56
CA PRO A 56 -8.93 9.26 -37.97
C PRO A 56 -9.19 8.43 -36.72
N SER A 57 -10.17 7.55 -36.81
CA SER A 57 -10.57 6.60 -35.77
C SER A 57 -9.39 5.76 -35.35
N ARG A 58 -8.51 6.30 -34.50
CA ARG A 58 -7.63 5.52 -33.66
C ARG A 58 -8.55 4.90 -32.62
N THR A 59 -9.23 3.83 -33.03
CA THR A 59 -9.74 2.84 -32.08
C THR A 59 -8.59 2.58 -31.13
N PRO A 60 -8.68 2.95 -29.84
CA PRO A 60 -7.70 2.52 -28.88
C PRO A 60 -7.77 1.00 -28.92
N GLU A 61 -6.74 0.39 -29.49
CA GLU A 61 -6.51 -1.06 -29.43
C GLU A 61 -6.89 -1.51 -28.02
N PRO A 62 -7.83 -2.45 -27.87
CA PRO A 62 -8.27 -2.90 -26.57
C PRO A 62 -7.04 -3.45 -25.87
N LYS A 63 -6.41 -2.63 -25.01
CA LYS A 63 -5.29 -3.04 -24.18
C LYS A 63 -5.79 -4.24 -23.43
N GLU A 64 -5.29 -5.42 -23.81
CA GLU A 64 -5.69 -6.69 -23.25
C GLU A 64 -5.74 -6.51 -21.74
N ARG A 65 -6.96 -6.61 -21.19
CA ARG A 65 -7.16 -6.49 -19.76
C ARG A 65 -6.44 -7.68 -19.16
N THR A 66 -5.22 -7.39 -18.71
CA THR A 66 -4.27 -8.21 -17.95
C THR A 66 -5.03 -9.34 -17.26
N GLY A 67 -4.77 -10.59 -17.69
CA GLY A 67 -5.62 -11.78 -17.54
C GLY A 67 -6.24 -12.05 -16.16
N PRO A 68 -6.21 -13.30 -15.65
CA PRO A 68 -6.79 -13.58 -14.34
C PRO A 68 -6.15 -12.66 -13.30
N LYS A 69 -6.97 -11.94 -12.52
CA LYS A 69 -6.50 -11.08 -11.42
C LYS A 69 -5.77 -11.97 -10.41
N LEU A 70 -4.46 -12.08 -10.58
CA LEU A 70 -3.63 -12.98 -9.80
C LEU A 70 -3.75 -12.56 -8.33
N ARG A 71 -4.23 -13.47 -7.47
CA ARG A 71 -4.36 -13.17 -6.04
C ARG A 71 -2.97 -13.13 -5.41
N TRP A 72 -2.78 -12.25 -4.43
CA TRP A 72 -1.53 -12.22 -3.64
C TRP A 72 -1.50 -13.43 -2.72
N THR A 73 -0.49 -14.27 -2.87
CA THR A 73 -0.23 -15.38 -1.95
C THR A 73 0.40 -14.87 -0.64
N ALA A 74 0.33 -15.66 0.44
CA ALA A 74 0.94 -15.28 1.71
C ALA A 74 2.46 -15.07 1.58
N ARG A 75 3.13 -15.99 0.88
CA ARG A 75 4.58 -15.93 0.60
C ARG A 75 4.97 -14.67 -0.17
N GLU A 76 4.21 -14.28 -1.19
CA GLU A 76 4.47 -13.02 -1.91
C GLU A 76 4.27 -11.79 -1.03
N VAL A 77 3.30 -11.83 -0.11
CA VAL A 77 3.05 -10.72 0.82
C VAL A 77 4.21 -10.55 1.80
N GLU A 78 4.75 -11.65 2.32
CA GLU A 78 5.95 -11.65 3.16
C GLU A 78 7.18 -11.16 2.40
N ALA A 79 7.37 -11.63 1.17
CA ALA A 79 8.45 -11.17 0.31
C ALA A 79 8.34 -9.66 0.00
N LEU A 80 7.13 -9.16 -0.28
CA LEU A 80 6.88 -7.74 -0.50
C LEU A 80 7.22 -6.91 0.74
N ALA A 81 6.83 -7.39 1.93
CA ALA A 81 7.12 -6.71 3.19
C ALA A 81 8.63 -6.66 3.48
N ALA A 82 9.34 -7.77 3.31
CA ALA A 82 10.79 -7.84 3.50
C ALA A 82 11.55 -6.93 2.51
N ALA A 83 11.13 -6.91 1.24
CA ALA A 83 11.70 -6.01 0.24
C ALA A 83 11.44 -4.54 0.59
N GLU A 84 10.23 -4.20 1.06
CA GLU A 84 9.90 -2.84 1.50
C GLU A 84 10.78 -2.40 2.67
N ASP A 85 10.97 -3.26 3.68
CA ASP A 85 11.83 -2.96 4.83
C ASP A 85 13.28 -2.72 4.39
N ARG A 86 13.81 -3.55 3.49
CA ARG A 86 15.15 -3.38 2.90
C ARG A 86 15.29 -2.04 2.18
N LEU A 87 14.29 -1.65 1.38
CA LEU A 87 14.30 -0.37 0.64
C LEU A 87 14.15 0.83 1.58
N ARG A 88 13.38 0.70 2.66
CA ARG A 88 13.25 1.73 3.70
C ARG A 88 14.54 1.92 4.48
N ALA A 89 15.23 0.82 4.84
CA ALA A 89 16.53 0.88 5.51
C ALA A 89 17.56 1.64 4.65
N LYS A 90 17.52 1.44 3.32
CA LYS A 90 18.33 2.17 2.33
C LYS A 90 17.88 3.61 2.07
N ARG A 91 16.79 4.08 2.71
CA ARG A 91 16.17 5.41 2.51
C ARG A 91 15.83 5.70 1.04
N CYS A 92 15.37 4.71 0.29
CA CYS A 92 14.97 4.90 -1.10
C CYS A 92 13.78 5.86 -1.21
N ARG A 93 13.88 6.87 -2.09
CA ARG A 93 12.79 7.84 -2.33
C ARG A 93 11.58 7.21 -3.06
N ASN A 94 11.84 6.29 -3.99
CA ASN A 94 10.83 5.71 -4.88
C ASN A 94 10.57 4.22 -4.58
N ILE A 95 10.11 3.91 -3.36
CA ILE A 95 9.88 2.52 -2.90
C ILE A 95 8.95 1.75 -3.85
N ASN A 96 7.85 2.35 -4.32
CA ASN A 96 6.90 1.63 -5.20
C ASN A 96 7.53 1.21 -6.53
N LEU A 97 8.39 2.07 -7.10
CA LEU A 97 9.06 1.78 -8.36
C LEU A 97 10.08 0.65 -8.19
N GLN A 98 10.84 0.69 -7.10
CA GLN A 98 11.80 -0.36 -6.74
C GLN A 98 11.11 -1.69 -6.45
N LEU A 99 10.00 -1.68 -5.71
CA LEU A 99 9.19 -2.89 -5.50
C LEU A 99 8.65 -3.46 -6.82
N HIS A 100 8.27 -2.61 -7.78
CA HIS A 100 7.81 -3.10 -9.08
C HIS A 100 8.93 -3.74 -9.91
N GLN A 101 10.18 -3.28 -9.76
CA GLN A 101 11.35 -3.93 -10.36
C GLN A 101 11.59 -5.32 -9.77
N GLU A 102 11.33 -5.50 -8.47
CA GLU A 102 11.44 -6.81 -7.80
C GLU A 102 10.25 -7.75 -8.09
N PHE A 103 9.06 -7.19 -8.35
CA PHE A 103 7.82 -7.93 -8.62
C PHE A 103 7.23 -7.51 -9.97
N PRO A 104 7.88 -7.86 -11.11
CA PRO A 104 7.46 -7.42 -12.44
C PRO A 104 6.08 -7.97 -12.86
N ASP A 105 5.70 -9.14 -12.34
CA ASP A 105 4.39 -9.76 -12.56
C ASP A 105 3.24 -8.97 -11.90
N ARG A 106 3.56 -8.00 -11.04
CA ARG A 106 2.61 -7.20 -10.28
C ARG A 106 2.63 -5.75 -10.75
N THR A 107 1.46 -5.19 -11.02
CA THR A 107 1.35 -3.78 -11.41
C THR A 107 1.60 -2.85 -10.21
N LEU A 108 2.06 -1.63 -10.49
CA LEU A 108 2.25 -0.59 -9.47
C LEU A 108 0.99 -0.32 -8.63
N GLU A 109 -0.19 -0.34 -9.27
CA GLU A 109 -1.47 -0.15 -8.58
C GLU A 109 -1.81 -1.33 -7.67
N ALA A 110 -1.49 -2.57 -8.06
CA ALA A 110 -1.66 -3.74 -7.21
C ALA A 110 -0.76 -3.65 -5.95
N ILE A 111 0.49 -3.22 -6.12
CA ILE A 111 1.45 -3.02 -5.01
C ILE A 111 0.94 -1.92 -4.07
N LYS A 112 0.57 -0.75 -4.60
CA LYS A 112 0.00 0.35 -3.81
C LYS A 112 -1.24 -0.08 -3.06
N GLY A 113 -2.14 -0.81 -3.74
CA GLY A 113 -3.36 -1.36 -3.15
C GLY A 113 -3.05 -2.27 -1.97
N LYS A 114 -2.10 -3.20 -2.12
CA LYS A 114 -1.70 -4.13 -1.05
C LYS A 114 -1.14 -3.40 0.17
N ARG A 115 -0.27 -2.41 -0.04
CA ARG A 115 0.36 -1.61 1.04
C ARG A 115 -0.63 -0.77 1.85
N ARG A 116 -1.77 -0.40 1.25
CA ARG A 116 -2.85 0.32 1.94
C ARG A 116 -3.63 -0.55 2.91
N LEU A 117 -3.61 -1.87 2.76
CA LEU A 117 -4.42 -2.77 3.57
C LEU A 117 -3.92 -2.84 5.02
N PRO A 118 -4.79 -2.75 6.04
CA PRO A 118 -4.40 -2.88 7.45
C PRO A 118 -3.74 -4.23 7.76
N ARG A 119 -4.21 -5.32 7.15
CA ARG A 119 -3.63 -6.66 7.31
C ARG A 119 -2.16 -6.72 6.87
N TYR A 120 -1.81 -6.02 5.80
CA TYR A 120 -0.41 -5.93 5.35
C TYR A 120 0.45 -5.15 6.36
N ARG A 121 -0.08 -4.03 6.87
CA ARG A 121 0.59 -3.23 7.89
C ARG A 121 0.79 -4.00 9.20
N ALA A 122 -0.10 -4.92 9.56
CA ALA A 122 0.07 -5.76 10.74
C ALA A 122 1.26 -6.71 10.61
N VAL A 123 1.60 -7.15 9.39
CA VAL A 123 2.79 -7.97 9.12
C VAL A 123 4.05 -7.09 9.15
N HIS A 124 4.01 -5.91 8.52
CA HIS A 124 5.14 -4.97 8.44
C HIS A 124 5.41 -4.22 9.78
N GLY A 125 4.38 -3.94 10.57
CA GLY A 125 4.46 -3.09 11.76
C GLY A 125 5.08 -3.77 12.98
N ARG A 126 5.15 -5.10 13.00
CA ARG A 126 5.74 -5.86 14.10
C ARG A 126 7.24 -5.61 14.28
N SER A 127 7.97 -5.21 13.22
CA SER A 127 9.41 -4.93 13.28
C SER A 127 9.78 -3.54 13.81
N ARG A 128 8.81 -2.67 14.16
CA ARG A 128 9.08 -1.29 14.60
C ARG A 128 8.99 -1.05 16.11
N VAL A 129 8.76 -2.09 16.92
CA VAL A 129 8.91 -1.97 18.38
C VAL A 129 10.41 -2.08 18.66
N ARG A 130 11.05 -0.93 18.89
CA ARG A 130 12.40 -0.79 19.45
C ARG A 130 12.34 0.23 20.57
#